data_AF-A0AAU9ICU4-F1
#
_entry.id   AF-A0AAU9ICU4-F1
#
_cell.length_a   1.000
_cell.length_b   1.000
_cell.length_c   1.000
_cell.angle_alpha   90.00
_cell.angle_beta   90.00
_cell.angle_gamma   90.00
#
_symmetry.space_group_name_H-M   'P 1'
#
loop_
_entity.id
_entity.type
_entity.pdbx_description
1 polymer ?
#
loop_
_entity_poly.entity_id
_entity_poly.type
_entity_poly.pdbx_seq_one_letter_code
_entity_poly.pdbx_strand_id
1 'polypeptide(L)'
;MVGQEISDVKISTVLKIVTLISGIALAALAIYKFTALGIFDARDFCLTCYYIIFGILIALSEMPCKCLMSCTSFLGFYIGKAIFCIFLGTIVFNKGNAFFLILAVAFWCEGILYFVLACSCKSKLVNKDDEETDEVKEKPKEEEQNGFKSVDLQGSGADNSSAV
;
A
#
# COMPACT_ATOMS: atom_id res chain seq x y z
N MET A 1 11.30 28.83 10.89
CA MET A 1 10.90 27.76 9.94
C MET A 1 9.86 26.78 10.51
N VAL A 2 9.14 27.12 11.59
CA VAL A 2 8.12 26.23 12.21
C VAL A 2 6.78 26.24 11.44
N GLY A 3 6.53 27.26 10.62
CA GLY A 3 5.27 27.38 9.85
C GLY A 3 5.12 26.42 8.68
N GLN A 4 6.20 25.85 8.14
CA GLN A 4 6.13 24.91 7.00
C GLN A 4 5.73 23.48 7.41
N GLU A 5 6.08 23.03 8.62
CA GLU A 5 5.79 21.67 9.04
C GLU A 5 4.29 21.44 9.32
N ILE A 6 3.58 22.45 9.82
CA ILE A 6 2.15 22.35 10.13
C ILE A 6 1.30 22.20 8.86
N SER A 7 1.75 22.79 7.75
CA SER A 7 1.04 22.71 6.46
C SER A 7 1.17 21.34 5.83
N ASP A 8 2.36 20.73 5.88
CA ASP A 8 2.64 19.40 5.32
C ASP A 8 1.75 18.31 5.95
N VAL A 9 1.60 18.33 7.28
CA VAL A 9 0.80 17.33 8.02
C VAL A 9 -0.69 17.41 7.64
N LYS A 10 -1.21 18.63 7.49
CA LYS A 10 -2.61 18.85 7.11
C LYS A 10 -2.88 18.39 5.67
N ILE A 11 -1.98 18.72 4.74
CA ILE A 11 -2.10 18.35 3.33
C ILE A 11 -2.09 16.83 3.17
N SER A 12 -1.15 16.14 3.83
CA SER A 12 -1.10 14.67 3.82
C SER A 12 -2.43 14.08 4.28
N THR A 13 -2.96 14.55 5.41
CA THR A 13 -4.23 14.04 5.96
C THR A 13 -5.41 14.27 5.01
N VAL A 14 -5.50 15.46 4.41
CA VAL A 14 -6.55 15.77 3.44
C VAL A 14 -6.47 14.87 2.21
N LEU A 15 -5.27 14.65 1.66
CA LEU A 15 -5.09 13.75 0.52
C LEU A 15 -5.54 12.33 0.85
N LYS A 16 -5.21 11.81 2.04
CA LYS A 16 -5.65 10.46 2.46
C LYS A 16 -7.18 10.36 2.48
N ILE A 17 -7.85 11.35 3.07
CA ILE A 17 -9.32 11.38 3.14
C ILE A 17 -9.93 11.45 1.73
N VAL A 18 -9.40 12.33 0.89
CA VAL A 18 -9.87 12.50 -0.49
C VAL A 18 -9.68 11.20 -1.29
N THR A 19 -8.50 10.59 -1.21
CA THR A 19 -8.17 9.32 -1.88
C THR A 19 -9.10 8.18 -1.44
N LEU A 20 -9.40 8.12 -0.14
CA LEU A 20 -10.30 7.12 0.43
C LEU A 20 -11.74 7.33 -0.09
N ILE A 21 -12.22 8.57 -0.13
CA ILE A 21 -13.54 8.91 -0.67
C ILE A 21 -13.60 8.57 -2.17
N SER A 22 -12.57 8.93 -2.95
CA SER A 22 -12.47 8.64 -4.38
C SER A 22 -12.48 7.13 -4.66
N GLY A 23 -11.80 6.33 -3.83
CA GLY A 23 -11.83 4.87 -3.90
C GLY A 23 -13.22 4.27 -3.67
N ILE A 24 -13.89 4.72 -2.61
CA ILE A 24 -15.27 4.28 -2.29
C ILE A 24 -16.23 4.71 -3.40
N ALA A 25 -16.11 5.95 -3.88
CA ALA A 25 -16.93 6.48 -4.96
C ALA A 25 -16.77 5.66 -6.24
N LEU A 26 -15.54 5.28 -6.60
CA LEU A 26 -15.27 4.43 -7.75
C LEU A 26 -15.91 3.05 -7.62
N ALA A 27 -15.75 2.40 -6.46
CA ALA A 27 -16.36 1.10 -6.20
C ALA A 27 -17.89 1.17 -6.26
N ALA A 28 -18.50 2.20 -5.66
CA ALA A 28 -19.93 2.43 -5.71
C ALA A 28 -20.43 2.67 -7.14
N LEU A 29 -19.72 3.49 -7.93
CA LEU A 29 -20.06 3.74 -9.33
C LEU A 29 -19.97 2.48 -10.19
N ALA A 30 -18.96 1.64 -9.94
CA ALA A 30 -18.78 0.37 -10.64
C ALA A 30 -19.95 -0.59 -10.32
N ILE A 31 -20.36 -0.70 -9.06
CA ILE A 31 -21.52 -1.51 -8.64
C ILE A 31 -22.81 -0.94 -9.24
N TYR A 32 -23.00 0.38 -9.24
CA TYR A 32 -24.16 1.01 -9.86
C TYR A 32 -24.22 0.73 -11.37
N LYS A 33 -23.09 0.84 -12.07
CA LYS A 33 -23.02 0.50 -13.51
C LYS A 33 -23.38 -0.98 -13.73
N PHE A 34 -22.88 -1.85 -12.86
CA PHE A 34 -23.11 -3.29 -12.92
C PHE A 34 -24.60 -3.65 -12.80
N THR A 35 -25.31 -3.02 -11.86
CA THR A 35 -26.74 -3.27 -11.65
C THR A 35 -27.62 -2.59 -12.70
N ALA A 36 -27.23 -1.42 -13.23
CA ALA A 36 -28.06 -0.63 -14.13
C ALA A 36 -28.05 -1.13 -15.58
N LEU A 37 -26.90 -1.56 -16.12
CA LEU A 37 -26.77 -1.83 -17.56
C LEU A 37 -26.95 -3.30 -17.94
N GLY A 38 -26.89 -4.21 -16.98
CA GLY A 38 -26.83 -5.65 -17.28
C GLY A 38 -25.54 -6.01 -18.02
N ILE A 39 -25.03 -7.20 -17.77
CA ILE A 39 -23.74 -7.62 -18.33
C ILE A 39 -24.02 -8.34 -19.64
N PHE A 40 -24.02 -7.60 -20.75
CA PHE A 40 -24.15 -8.20 -22.08
C PHE A 40 -22.80 -8.57 -22.71
N ASP A 41 -21.70 -7.99 -22.23
CA ASP A 41 -20.35 -8.23 -22.74
C ASP A 41 -19.40 -8.65 -21.61
N ALA A 42 -18.68 -9.76 -21.81
CA ALA A 42 -17.69 -10.28 -20.88
C ALA A 42 -16.55 -9.30 -20.62
N ARG A 43 -16.21 -8.44 -21.60
CA ARG A 43 -15.17 -7.41 -21.42
C ARG A 43 -15.60 -6.37 -20.39
N ASP A 44 -16.84 -5.90 -20.47
CA ASP A 44 -17.38 -4.92 -19.54
C ASP A 44 -17.54 -5.50 -18.13
N PHE A 45 -17.86 -6.80 -18.02
CA PHE A 45 -17.87 -7.54 -16.76
C PHE A 45 -16.50 -7.49 -16.07
N CYS A 46 -15.46 -7.98 -16.76
CA CYS A 46 -14.11 -8.03 -16.21
C CYS A 46 -13.62 -6.65 -15.80
N LEU A 47 -13.82 -5.63 -16.66
CA LEU A 47 -13.46 -4.24 -16.33
C LEU A 47 -14.17 -3.74 -15.07
N THR A 48 -15.45 -4.06 -14.90
CA THR A 48 -16.21 -3.64 -13.72
C THR A 48 -15.72 -4.33 -12.46
N CYS A 49 -15.40 -5.62 -12.52
CA CYS A 49 -14.74 -6.34 -11.41
C CYS A 49 -13.39 -5.70 -11.06
N TYR A 50 -12.58 -5.35 -12.07
CA TYR A 50 -11.32 -4.64 -11.85
C TYR A 50 -11.51 -3.30 -11.13
N TYR A 51 -12.51 -2.49 -11.51
CA TYR A 51 -12.78 -1.23 -10.83
C TYR A 51 -13.22 -1.39 -9.38
N ILE A 52 -14.02 -2.42 -9.08
CA ILE A 52 -14.42 -2.71 -7.70
C ILE A 52 -13.18 -3.11 -6.89
N ILE A 53 -12.37 -4.04 -7.40
CA ILE A 53 -11.16 -4.52 -6.73
C ILE A 53 -10.17 -3.37 -6.52
N PHE A 54 -9.93 -2.55 -7.55
CA PHE A 54 -9.02 -1.41 -7.48
C PHE A 54 -9.54 -0.27 -6.60
N GLY A 55 -10.85 0.00 -6.61
CA GLY A 55 -11.50 0.96 -5.70
C GLY A 55 -11.39 0.55 -4.24
N ILE A 56 -11.51 -0.75 -3.95
CA ILE A 56 -11.28 -1.29 -2.60
C ILE A 56 -9.79 -1.23 -2.25
N LEU A 57 -8.89 -1.62 -3.16
CA LEU A 57 -7.44 -1.56 -2.95
C LEU A 57 -6.98 -0.14 -2.61
N ILE A 58 -7.46 0.88 -3.32
CA ILE A 58 -7.07 2.26 -3.06
C ILE A 58 -7.61 2.76 -1.72
N ALA A 59 -8.84 2.40 -1.36
CA ALA A 59 -9.41 2.72 -0.04
C ALA A 59 -8.65 2.04 1.10
N LEU A 60 -8.27 0.76 0.91
CA LEU A 60 -7.48 0.00 1.88
C LEU A 60 -6.04 0.51 1.99
N SER A 61 -5.50 1.12 0.92
CA SER A 61 -4.16 1.71 0.95
C SER A 61 -4.03 2.88 1.92
N GLU A 62 -5.15 3.49 2.32
CA GLU A 62 -5.17 4.56 3.32
C GLU A 62 -5.35 4.05 4.75
N MET A 63 -5.76 2.80 4.92
CA MET A 63 -5.88 2.19 6.24
C MET A 63 -4.54 1.58 6.67
N PRO A 64 -4.08 1.80 7.92
CA PRO A 64 -2.83 1.24 8.44
C PRO A 64 -2.98 -0.26 8.79
N CYS A 65 -3.40 -1.08 7.83
CA CYS A 65 -3.61 -2.51 8.00
C CYS A 65 -2.33 -3.29 7.67
N LYS A 66 -1.64 -3.79 8.71
CA LYS A 66 -0.35 -4.50 8.56
C LYS A 66 -0.41 -5.71 7.62
N CYS A 67 -1.52 -6.46 7.60
CA CYS A 67 -1.67 -7.62 6.71
C CYS A 67 -1.74 -7.23 5.23
N LEU A 68 -2.45 -6.16 4.89
CA LEU A 68 -2.61 -5.72 3.50
C LEU A 68 -1.35 -5.07 2.95
N MET A 69 -0.55 -4.42 3.79
CA MET A 69 0.74 -3.85 3.42
C MET A 69 1.72 -4.89 2.89
N SER A 70 1.64 -6.15 3.34
CA SER A 70 2.49 -7.23 2.84
C SER A 70 2.17 -7.61 1.38
N CYS A 71 0.88 -7.62 1.01
CA CYS A 71 0.46 -7.90 -0.36
C CYS A 71 0.64 -6.71 -1.31
N THR A 72 0.65 -5.49 -0.76
CA THR A 72 0.59 -4.25 -1.55
C THR A 72 1.74 -3.31 -1.18
N SER A 73 2.95 -3.84 -0.99
CA SER A 73 4.10 -3.04 -0.58
C SER A 73 4.37 -1.86 -1.53
N PHE A 74 4.05 -2.00 -2.82
CA PHE A 74 4.10 -0.91 -3.79
C PHE A 74 3.15 0.27 -3.46
N LEU A 75 1.93 -0.01 -3.01
CA LEU A 75 0.96 1.01 -2.58
C LEU A 75 1.35 1.63 -1.23
N GLY A 76 2.30 1.05 -0.49
CA GLY A 76 2.87 1.67 0.71
C GLY A 76 3.74 2.89 0.40
N PHE A 77 4.31 2.98 -0.80
CA PHE A 77 5.17 4.09 -1.21
C PHE A 77 4.37 5.19 -1.91
N TYR A 78 4.68 6.46 -1.61
CA TYR A 78 4.05 7.62 -2.26
C TYR A 78 4.14 7.59 -3.79
N ILE A 79 5.29 7.16 -4.32
CA ILE A 79 5.47 7.03 -5.77
C ILE A 79 4.58 5.94 -6.37
N GLY A 80 4.39 4.83 -5.65
CA GLY A 80 3.56 3.73 -6.13
C GLY A 80 2.08 4.10 -6.11
N LYS A 81 1.63 4.79 -5.07
CA LYS A 81 0.29 5.40 -5.04
C LYS A 81 0.08 6.38 -6.18
N ALA A 82 1.02 7.28 -6.44
CA ALA A 82 0.92 8.25 -7.52
C ALA A 82 0.73 7.59 -8.89
N ILE A 83 1.60 6.62 -9.22
CA ILE A 83 1.53 5.87 -10.49
C ILE A 83 0.22 5.09 -10.56
N PHE A 84 -0.20 4.46 -9.47
CA PHE A 84 -1.44 3.70 -9.41
C PHE A 84 -2.68 4.57 -9.63
N CYS A 85 -2.76 5.75 -9.00
CA CYS A 85 -3.84 6.73 -9.22
C CYS A 85 -3.88 7.18 -10.69
N ILE A 86 -2.72 7.49 -11.29
CA ILE A 86 -2.66 7.93 -12.69
C ILE A 86 -3.12 6.81 -13.64
N PHE A 87 -2.69 5.58 -13.38
CA PHE A 87 -3.12 4.41 -14.11
C PHE A 87 -4.63 4.20 -14.01
N LEU A 88 -5.19 4.29 -12.80
CA LEU A 88 -6.63 4.21 -12.56
C LEU A 88 -7.41 5.29 -13.33
N GLY A 89 -6.96 6.54 -13.25
CA GLY A 89 -7.58 7.64 -14.00
C GLY A 89 -7.60 7.38 -15.51
N THR A 90 -6.51 6.82 -16.04
CA THR A 90 -6.39 6.49 -17.47
C THR A 90 -7.37 5.39 -17.90
N ILE A 91 -7.53 4.33 -17.09
CA ILE A 91 -8.51 3.26 -17.39
C ILE A 91 -9.93 3.82 -17.31
N VAL A 92 -10.23 4.59 -16.27
CA VAL A 92 -11.56 5.18 -16.01
C VAL A 92 -11.99 6.14 -17.11
N PHE A 93 -11.04 6.88 -17.71
CA PHE A 93 -11.29 7.84 -18.79
C PHE A 93 -11.97 7.22 -20.02
N ASN A 94 -11.72 5.94 -20.30
CA ASN A 94 -12.21 5.27 -21.51
C ASN A 94 -13.72 4.91 -21.48
N LYS A 95 -14.45 5.20 -20.39
CA LYS A 95 -15.87 4.80 -20.24
C LYS A 95 -16.90 5.77 -20.85
N GLY A 96 -16.49 6.90 -21.42
CA GLY A 96 -17.34 7.84 -22.18
C GLY A 96 -18.42 8.60 -21.39
N ASN A 97 -18.71 8.18 -20.16
CA ASN A 97 -19.69 8.81 -19.27
C ASN A 97 -19.07 9.99 -18.50
N ALA A 98 -19.81 11.10 -18.39
CA ALA A 98 -19.36 12.32 -17.72
C ALA A 98 -18.89 12.09 -16.27
N PHE A 99 -19.60 11.26 -15.50
CA PHE A 99 -19.22 10.92 -14.12
C PHE A 99 -17.87 10.22 -14.02
N PHE A 100 -17.59 9.28 -14.94
CA PHE A 100 -16.29 8.60 -14.99
C PHE A 100 -15.19 9.57 -15.42
N LEU A 101 -15.47 10.51 -16.33
CA LEU A 101 -14.52 11.55 -16.71
C LEU A 101 -14.13 12.43 -15.52
N ILE A 102 -15.10 12.86 -14.70
CA ILE A 102 -14.82 13.65 -13.48
C ILE A 102 -13.93 12.84 -12.51
N LEU A 103 -14.24 11.56 -12.29
CA LEU A 103 -13.40 10.70 -11.46
C LEU A 103 -12.00 10.51 -12.05
N ALA A 104 -11.86 10.37 -13.37
CA ALA A 104 -10.56 10.24 -14.02
C ALA A 104 -9.68 11.47 -13.77
N VAL A 105 -10.26 12.66 -13.92
CA VAL A 105 -9.56 13.93 -13.63
C VAL A 105 -9.20 14.02 -12.15
N ALA A 106 -10.09 13.64 -11.24
CA ALA A 106 -9.80 13.60 -9.81
C ALA A 106 -8.61 12.68 -9.48
N PHE A 107 -8.58 11.47 -10.03
CA PHE A 107 -7.47 10.53 -9.84
C PHE A 107 -6.16 11.03 -10.45
N TRP A 108 -6.18 11.72 -11.60
CA TRP A 108 -4.99 12.36 -12.14
C TRP A 108 -4.49 13.49 -11.24
N CYS A 109 -5.37 14.35 -10.74
CA CYS A 109 -5.01 15.41 -9.80
C CYS A 109 -4.40 14.83 -8.51
N GLU A 110 -5.03 13.81 -7.92
CA GLU A 110 -4.50 13.10 -6.75
C GLU A 110 -3.13 12.47 -7.05
N GLY A 111 -3.00 11.80 -8.19
CA GLY A 111 -1.74 11.18 -8.62
C GLY A 111 -0.61 12.18 -8.78
N ILE A 112 -0.88 13.34 -9.38
CA ILE A 112 0.09 14.45 -9.51
C ILE A 112 0.45 14.99 -8.13
N LEU A 113 -0.52 15.20 -7.23
CA LEU A 113 -0.26 15.67 -5.87
C LEU A 113 0.61 14.68 -5.09
N TYR A 114 0.33 13.38 -5.17
CA TYR A 114 1.19 12.35 -4.57
C TYR A 114 2.59 12.32 -5.17
N PHE A 115 2.70 12.55 -6.48
CA PHE A 115 3.99 12.62 -7.16
C PHE A 115 4.81 13.83 -6.67
N VAL A 116 4.17 15.00 -6.56
CA VAL A 116 4.81 16.23 -6.03
C VAL A 116 5.26 16.03 -4.58
N LEU A 117 4.43 15.40 -3.74
CA LEU A 117 4.81 15.06 -2.37
C LEU A 117 5.99 14.08 -2.33
N ALA A 118 5.98 13.04 -3.18
CA ALA A 118 7.08 12.10 -3.28
C ALA A 118 8.40 12.79 -3.67
N CYS A 119 8.37 13.72 -4.63
CA CYS A 119 9.52 14.51 -5.03
C CYS A 119 10.00 15.48 -3.94
N SER A 120 9.06 16.11 -3.22
CA SER A 120 9.37 17.10 -2.18
C SER A 120 9.96 16.44 -0.92
N CYS A 121 9.46 15.26 -0.54
CA CYS A 121 9.96 14.51 0.62
C CYS A 121 11.35 13.88 0.39
N LYS A 122 11.67 13.47 -0.85
CA LYS A 122 12.99 12.89 -1.18
C LYS A 122 14.14 13.87 -0.92
N SER A 123 13.87 15.18 -1.01
CA SER A 123 14.83 16.25 -0.73
C SER A 123 15.13 16.43 0.76
N LYS A 124 14.29 15.92 1.66
CA LYS A 124 14.47 16.02 3.12
C LYS A 124 15.21 14.83 3.74
N LEU A 125 15.16 13.65 3.13
CA LEU A 125 15.87 12.46 3.64
C LEU A 125 17.35 12.45 3.29
N VAL A 126 17.72 12.94 2.10
CA VAL A 126 19.14 13.04 1.67
C VAL A 126 19.98 13.96 2.58
N ASN A 127 19.37 14.87 3.34
CA ASN A 127 20.08 15.74 4.29
C ASN A 127 20.19 15.16 5.71
N LYS A 128 19.57 14.02 6.01
CA LYS A 128 19.62 13.40 7.35
C LYS A 128 20.55 12.19 7.45
N ASP A 129 20.90 11.58 6.32
CA ASP A 129 21.77 10.41 6.29
C ASP A 129 23.28 10.79 6.40
N ASP A 130 23.62 12.08 6.26
CA ASP A 130 24.99 12.58 6.41
C ASP A 130 25.37 12.96 7.86
N GLU A 131 24.44 12.88 8.82
CA GLU A 131 24.70 13.25 10.23
C GLU A 131 24.71 12.05 11.20
N GLU A 132 24.45 10.83 10.73
CA GLU A 132 24.37 9.61 11.58
C GLU A 132 25.44 8.55 11.25
N THR A 133 26.58 8.95 10.66
CA THR A 133 27.75 8.07 10.42
C THR A 133 29.00 8.49 11.22
N ASP A 134 28.86 9.03 12.44
CA ASP A 134 30.02 9.35 13.29
C ASP A 134 29.94 8.89 14.77
N GLU A 135 28.91 8.13 15.18
CA GLU A 135 28.82 7.58 16.57
C GLU A 135 28.67 6.05 16.67
N VAL A 136 29.33 5.29 15.81
CA VAL A 136 29.75 3.93 16.17
C VAL A 136 31.27 3.89 16.28
N LYS A 137 31.80 4.70 17.21
CA LYS A 137 33.11 4.46 17.82
C LYS A 137 33.00 3.20 18.69
N GLU A 138 33.48 2.11 18.11
CA GLU A 138 34.43 1.18 18.74
C GLU A 138 34.30 1.01 20.27
N LYS A 139 33.69 -0.11 20.69
CA LYS A 139 34.15 -0.81 21.88
C LYS A 139 34.66 -2.20 21.48
N PRO A 140 35.99 -2.41 21.50
CA PRO A 140 36.57 -3.74 21.43
C PRO A 140 36.62 -4.40 22.83
N LYS A 141 36.62 -5.74 22.80
CA LYS A 141 36.88 -6.72 23.89
C LYS A 141 35.69 -6.99 24.83
N GLU A 142 35.45 -8.20 25.32
CA GLU A 142 36.34 -9.35 25.57
C GLU A 142 35.50 -10.63 25.78
N GLU A 143 36.19 -11.77 25.80
CA GLU A 143 35.75 -13.15 25.94
C GLU A 143 34.71 -13.44 27.04
N GLU A 144 33.80 -14.39 26.78
CA GLU A 144 33.56 -15.44 27.79
C GLU A 144 33.14 -16.77 27.11
N GLN A 145 34.08 -17.72 27.14
CA GLN A 145 33.83 -19.15 27.01
C GLN A 145 33.01 -19.65 28.20
N ASN A 146 31.90 -20.36 27.96
CA ASN A 146 31.39 -21.50 28.75
C ASN A 146 30.00 -21.83 28.18
N GLY A 147 29.74 -22.99 27.57
CA GLY A 147 29.96 -24.31 28.13
C GLY A 147 28.62 -24.83 28.67
N PHE A 148 27.75 -25.38 27.80
CA PHE A 148 26.68 -26.28 28.29
C PHE A 148 26.16 -27.27 27.24
N LYS A 149 26.74 -28.47 27.32
CA LYS A 149 26.09 -29.79 27.35
C LYS A 149 25.12 -30.17 26.21
N SER A 150 25.68 -30.94 25.29
CA SER A 150 25.03 -32.10 24.67
C SER A 150 24.43 -33.04 25.72
N VAL A 151 23.12 -33.29 25.62
CA VAL A 151 22.46 -34.43 26.27
C VAL A 151 21.89 -35.31 25.17
N ASP A 152 22.62 -36.39 24.93
CA ASP A 152 22.10 -37.62 24.35
C ASP A 152 20.89 -38.10 25.18
N LEU A 153 19.77 -38.38 24.51
CA LEU A 153 18.77 -39.29 25.07
C LEU A 153 18.22 -40.18 23.96
N GLN A 154 18.95 -41.28 23.85
CA GLN A 154 18.60 -42.57 23.29
C GLN A 154 17.38 -43.18 24.01
N GLY A 155 16.43 -43.70 23.25
CA GLY A 155 15.31 -44.52 23.72
C GLY A 155 14.36 -44.76 22.54
N SER A 156 14.51 -45.80 21.71
CA SER A 156 14.35 -47.24 22.01
C SER A 156 13.05 -47.54 22.72
N GLY A 157 12.06 -47.96 21.93
CA GLY A 157 10.76 -48.45 22.40
C GLY A 157 10.07 -49.18 21.25
N ALA A 158 10.50 -50.42 21.00
CA ALA A 158 9.68 -51.41 20.32
C ALA A 158 8.48 -51.75 21.21
N ASP A 159 7.32 -51.98 20.61
CA ASP A 159 6.55 -53.24 20.73
C ASP A 159 5.06 -53.05 20.38
N ASN A 160 4.66 -53.85 19.38
CA ASN A 160 3.42 -54.64 19.28
C ASN A 160 2.06 -54.05 19.66
N SER A 161 1.13 -54.05 18.70
CA SER A 161 -0.15 -54.74 18.93
C SER A 161 -0.85 -55.12 17.62
N SER A 162 -1.10 -56.43 17.49
CA SER A 162 -2.04 -57.08 16.58
C SER A 162 -3.51 -56.83 16.99
N ALA A 163 -4.41 -57.31 16.11
CA ALA A 163 -5.86 -57.54 16.25
C ALA A 163 -6.71 -56.30 15.85
N VAL A 164 -7.65 -56.37 14.90
CA VAL A 164 -8.49 -57.46 14.34
C VAL A 164 -8.75 -57.18 12.86
#